data_AF-A0A1G3Y0J8-F1
#
_entry.id   AF-A0A1G3Y0J8-F1
#
_cell.length_a   1.000
_cell.length_b   1.000
_cell.length_c   1.000
_cell.angle_alpha   90.00
_cell.angle_beta   90.00
_cell.angle_gamma   90.00
#
_symmetry.space_group_name_H-M   'P 1'
#
loop_
_entity.id
_entity.type
_entity.pdbx_description
1 polymer ?
#
loop_
_entity_poly.entity_id
_entity_poly.type
_entity_poly.pdbx_seq_one_letter_code
_entity_poly.pdbx_strand_id
1 'polypeptide(L)'
;MSYSAYLKPRKETISDAGIEGIIDLANLASGDPGKIEPNPEIFYSLTYPTSDTVRVLEQIHLRFQSVKDSSGLFLFEGLKGSGKSHLLLLVYNLFKHPDVSRRWLRSNNITCNIPDDVIVVINKFTDNPYDSVWGMIFNALGTEALKGKTHPGLPEFEKALGDKRLVLIFDELEQGIKVIANPALQAQNIAFLQMLSEYSNRSDKVTPLRKYLQ
;
A
#
# COMPACT_ATOMS: atom_id res chain seq x y z
N MET A 1 40.35 9.07 16.99
CA MET A 1 39.38 10.07 16.52
C MET A 1 38.00 9.42 16.53
N SER A 2 37.04 10.00 17.25
CA SER A 2 35.68 9.44 17.37
C SER A 2 34.82 9.87 16.19
N TYR A 3 34.04 8.95 15.63
CA TYR A 3 33.08 9.24 14.55
C TYR A 3 32.02 10.27 14.97
N SER A 4 31.80 10.46 16.27
CA SER A 4 30.89 11.49 16.81
C SER A 4 31.29 12.94 16.51
N ALA A 5 32.54 13.18 16.09
CA ALA A 5 32.98 14.50 15.65
C ALA A 5 32.49 14.88 14.24
N TYR A 6 32.09 13.89 13.43
CA TYR A 6 31.67 14.06 12.03
C TYR A 6 30.22 13.62 11.79
N LEU A 7 29.72 12.70 12.61
CA LEU A 7 28.36 12.18 12.53
C LEU A 7 27.58 12.68 13.75
N LYS A 8 26.66 13.63 13.52
CA LYS A 8 25.61 13.95 14.47
C LYS A 8 24.40 13.08 14.15
N PRO A 9 24.01 12.14 15.03
CA PRO A 9 22.82 11.37 14.77
C PRO A 9 21.61 12.32 14.76
N ARG A 10 20.62 12.01 13.92
CA ARG A 10 19.41 12.80 13.81
C ARG A 10 18.60 12.68 15.11
N LYS A 11 17.87 13.72 15.53
CA LYS A 11 17.17 13.71 16.83
C LYS A 11 16.20 12.53 16.94
N GLU A 12 15.59 12.18 15.82
CA GLU A 12 14.69 11.05 15.61
C GLU A 12 15.39 9.68 15.83
N THR A 13 16.72 9.63 15.69
CA THR A 13 17.53 8.42 15.94
C THR A 13 18.11 8.33 17.36
N ILE A 14 18.02 9.41 18.16
CA ILE A 14 18.59 9.52 19.52
C ILE A 14 17.51 9.49 20.60
N SER A 15 16.22 9.50 20.24
CA SER A 15 15.16 9.57 21.25
C SER A 15 15.19 8.36 22.20
N ASP A 16 14.91 8.59 23.49
CA ASP A 16 14.81 7.53 24.52
C ASP A 16 13.72 6.49 24.18
N ALA A 17 12.85 6.79 23.20
CA ALA A 17 11.87 5.85 22.64
C ALA A 17 12.51 4.80 21.70
N GLY A 18 13.82 4.90 21.42
CA GLY A 18 14.54 4.05 20.49
C GLY A 18 14.43 4.53 19.04
N ILE A 19 15.25 3.96 18.16
CA ILE A 19 15.01 4.04 16.72
C ILE A 19 13.80 3.15 16.47
N GLU A 20 12.67 3.73 16.04
CA GLU A 20 11.57 2.94 15.49
C GLU A 20 12.01 2.38 14.13
N GLY A 21 12.83 1.33 14.18
CA GLY A 21 13.43 0.70 13.00
C GLY A 21 12.46 -0.20 12.24
N ILE A 22 11.23 -0.36 12.75
CA ILE A 22 10.20 -1.21 12.17
C ILE A 22 9.04 -0.31 11.77
N ILE A 23 8.80 -0.24 10.45
CA ILE A 23 7.60 0.40 9.90
C ILE A 23 6.39 -0.49 10.18
N ASP A 24 5.39 0.05 10.88
CA ASP A 24 4.09 -0.56 11.08
C ASP A 24 2.98 0.29 10.43
N LEU A 25 2.28 -0.28 9.45
CA LEU A 25 1.25 0.42 8.69
C LEU A 25 0.04 0.79 9.56
N ALA A 26 -0.17 0.14 10.71
CA ALA A 26 -1.22 0.53 11.65
C ALA A 26 -0.97 1.92 12.27
N ASN A 27 0.29 2.37 12.34
CA ASN A 27 0.63 3.70 12.85
C ASN A 27 0.11 4.83 11.95
N LEU A 28 -0.28 4.56 10.69
CA LEU A 28 -0.93 5.56 9.84
C LEU A 28 -2.26 6.06 10.42
N ALA A 29 -2.94 5.24 11.21
CA ALA A 29 -4.22 5.57 11.82
C ALA A 29 -4.10 6.04 13.28
N SER A 30 -2.91 6.02 13.89
CA SER A 30 -2.73 6.31 15.32
C SER A 30 -2.92 7.79 15.68
N GLY A 31 -2.77 8.69 14.70
CA GLY A 31 -2.83 10.13 14.90
C GLY A 31 -1.63 10.70 15.68
N ASP A 32 -0.61 9.88 15.95
CA ASP A 32 0.60 10.29 16.67
C ASP A 32 1.58 11.04 15.72
N PRO A 33 1.80 12.35 15.91
CA PRO A 33 2.68 13.14 15.05
C PRO A 33 4.17 12.80 15.21
N GLY A 34 4.53 12.03 16.25
CA GLY A 34 5.90 11.56 16.48
C GLY A 34 6.30 10.35 15.62
N LYS A 35 5.32 9.69 14.97
CA LYS A 35 5.55 8.51 14.14
C LYS A 35 6.04 8.88 12.74
N ILE A 36 6.89 8.02 12.18
CA ILE A 36 7.45 8.23 10.84
C ILE A 36 6.39 7.97 9.76
N GLU A 37 5.50 7.00 10.00
CA GLU A 37 4.50 6.54 9.03
C GLU A 37 3.51 7.63 8.59
N PRO A 38 2.87 8.42 9.49
CA PRO A 38 1.97 9.50 9.09
C PRO A 38 2.71 10.74 8.57
N ASN A 39 4.05 10.83 8.68
CA ASN A 39 4.82 12.00 8.27
C ASN A 39 5.66 11.72 7.01
N PRO A 40 5.16 12.05 5.80
CA PRO A 40 5.86 11.74 4.56
C PRO A 40 7.21 12.46 4.43
N GLU A 41 7.36 13.67 4.99
CA GLU A 41 8.63 14.42 4.94
C GLU A 41 9.70 13.71 5.77
N ILE A 42 9.38 13.30 7.01
CA ILE A 42 10.31 12.54 7.85
C ILE A 42 10.64 11.21 7.17
N PHE A 43 9.63 10.47 6.71
CA PHE A 43 9.80 9.21 6.00
C PHE A 43 10.79 9.35 4.83
N TYR A 44 10.51 10.23 3.87
CA TYR A 44 11.38 10.42 2.70
C TYR A 44 12.77 10.95 3.06
N SER A 45 12.91 11.77 4.11
CA SER A 45 14.21 12.25 4.57
C SER A 45 15.10 11.14 5.15
N LEU A 46 14.50 10.02 5.55
CA LEU A 46 15.16 8.82 6.10
C LEU A 46 15.23 7.68 5.08
N THR A 47 14.48 7.75 3.98
CA THR A 47 14.48 6.76 2.90
C THR A 47 15.57 7.05 1.88
N TYR A 48 16.54 6.15 1.80
CA TYR A 48 17.53 6.11 0.72
C TYR A 48 17.03 5.24 -0.45
N PRO A 49 17.21 5.64 -1.73
CA PRO A 49 16.75 4.88 -2.89
C PRO A 49 17.59 3.61 -3.12
N THR A 50 17.29 2.56 -2.37
CA THR A 50 17.87 1.23 -2.57
C THR A 50 17.43 0.61 -3.91
N SER A 51 18.12 -0.45 -4.35
CA SER A 51 17.76 -1.20 -5.55
C SER A 51 16.29 -1.65 -5.55
N ASP A 52 15.79 -2.12 -4.40
CA ASP A 52 14.41 -2.60 -4.26
C ASP A 52 13.41 -1.45 -4.37
N THR A 53 13.74 -0.30 -3.78
CA THR A 53 12.96 0.93 -3.88
C THR A 53 12.84 1.37 -5.34
N VAL A 54 13.97 1.46 -6.04
CA VAL A 54 14.00 1.87 -7.45
C VAL A 54 13.20 0.89 -8.31
N ARG A 55 13.40 -0.41 -8.11
CA ARG A 55 12.66 -1.46 -8.84
C ARG A 55 11.16 -1.36 -8.64
N VAL A 56 10.68 -1.15 -7.42
CA VAL A 56 9.24 -0.97 -7.14
C VAL A 56 8.70 0.26 -7.87
N LEU A 57 9.43 1.38 -7.84
CA LEU A 57 9.03 2.62 -8.53
C LEU A 57 9.00 2.46 -10.06
N GLU A 58 9.95 1.74 -10.63
CA GLU A 58 9.97 1.40 -12.07
C GLU A 58 8.75 0.55 -12.45
N GLN A 59 8.42 -0.46 -11.66
CA GLN A 59 7.27 -1.31 -11.95
C GLN A 59 5.94 -0.57 -11.80
N ILE A 60 5.81 0.31 -10.81
CA ILE A 60 4.65 1.20 -10.67
C ILE A 60 4.59 2.18 -11.84
N HIS A 61 5.73 2.72 -12.27
CA HIS A 61 5.78 3.61 -13.41
C HIS A 61 5.28 2.91 -14.68
N LEU A 62 5.79 1.70 -14.97
CA LEU A 62 5.36 0.89 -16.10
C LEU A 62 3.86 0.57 -16.03
N ARG A 63 3.35 0.26 -14.82
CA ARG A 63 1.94 -0.01 -14.57
C ARG A 63 1.00 1.08 -15.09
N PHE A 64 1.37 2.34 -14.89
CA PHE A 64 0.55 3.48 -15.28
C PHE A 64 0.94 4.09 -16.64
N GLN A 65 1.93 3.52 -17.34
CA GLN A 65 2.29 3.90 -18.70
C GLN A 65 1.82 2.92 -19.77
N SER A 66 1.83 1.61 -19.50
CA SER A 66 1.37 0.57 -20.44
C SER A 66 0.56 -0.50 -19.71
N VAL A 67 -0.71 -0.64 -20.09
CA VAL A 67 -1.60 -1.69 -19.58
C VAL A 67 -1.19 -3.07 -20.09
N LYS A 68 -0.55 -3.16 -21.27
CA LYS A 68 -0.29 -4.45 -21.94
C LYS A 68 0.90 -5.23 -21.38
N ASP A 69 1.85 -4.56 -20.73
CA ASP A 69 3.15 -5.13 -20.38
C ASP A 69 3.46 -5.07 -18.87
N SER A 70 2.46 -4.77 -18.03
CA SER A 70 2.63 -4.59 -16.59
C SER A 70 1.76 -5.51 -15.76
N SER A 71 2.31 -6.01 -14.64
CA SER A 71 1.55 -6.81 -13.69
C SER A 71 0.43 -5.99 -13.07
N GLY A 72 -0.79 -6.52 -13.04
CA GLY A 72 -1.90 -5.91 -12.34
C GLY A 72 -1.84 -6.07 -10.83
N LEU A 73 -1.08 -7.04 -10.33
CA LEU A 73 -0.94 -7.37 -8.91
C LEU A 73 0.53 -7.33 -8.50
N PHE A 74 0.84 -6.64 -7.40
CA PHE A 74 2.19 -6.58 -6.85
C PHE A 74 2.27 -7.38 -5.55
N LEU A 75 3.04 -8.46 -5.58
CA LEU A 75 3.31 -9.29 -4.39
C LEU A 75 4.69 -8.94 -3.82
N PHE A 76 4.70 -8.45 -2.59
CA PHE A 76 5.91 -8.21 -1.83
C PHE A 76 6.22 -9.46 -1.02
N GLU A 77 7.11 -10.29 -1.56
CA GLU A 77 7.57 -11.53 -0.94
C GLU A 77 8.95 -11.33 -0.30
N GLY A 78 9.20 -12.03 0.81
CA GLY A 78 10.51 -12.04 1.46
C GLY A 78 10.43 -12.38 2.95
N LEU A 79 11.58 -12.55 3.59
CA LEU A 79 11.66 -12.86 5.02
C LEU A 79 11.22 -11.68 5.91
N LYS A 80 10.82 -11.95 7.15
CA LYS A 80 10.54 -10.89 8.14
C LYS A 80 11.76 -9.98 8.27
N GLY A 81 11.54 -8.66 8.27
CA GLY A 81 12.61 -7.66 8.31
C GLY A 81 13.19 -7.26 6.94
N SER A 82 12.72 -7.84 5.82
CA SER A 82 13.20 -7.50 4.47
C SER A 82 12.73 -6.14 3.92
N GLY A 83 12.20 -5.23 4.76
CA GLY A 83 11.76 -3.91 4.33
C GLY A 83 10.42 -3.84 3.60
N LYS A 84 9.62 -4.91 3.51
CA LYS A 84 8.33 -4.92 2.80
C LYS A 84 7.37 -3.82 3.26
N SER A 85 7.20 -3.65 4.58
CA SER A 85 6.33 -2.59 5.12
C SER A 85 6.82 -1.21 4.72
N HIS A 86 8.15 -1.01 4.65
CA HIS A 86 8.75 0.25 4.18
C HIS A 86 8.44 0.49 2.69
N LEU A 87 8.52 -0.56 1.85
CA LEU A 87 8.14 -0.44 0.43
C LEU A 87 6.64 -0.17 0.26
N LEU A 88 5.77 -0.83 1.04
CA LEU A 88 4.33 -0.54 1.00
C LEU A 88 4.02 0.91 1.43
N LEU A 89 4.71 1.40 2.47
CA LEU A 89 4.57 2.78 2.92
C LEU A 89 5.12 3.78 1.89
N LEU A 90 6.21 3.44 1.21
CA LEU A 90 6.74 4.23 0.09
C LEU A 90 5.67 4.38 -1.00
N VAL A 91 5.01 3.29 -1.39
CA VAL A 91 3.95 3.30 -2.40
C VAL A 91 2.73 4.08 -1.90
N TYR A 92 2.34 3.90 -0.63
CA TYR A 92 1.28 4.70 -0.03
C TYR A 92 1.56 6.20 -0.15
N ASN A 93 2.75 6.63 0.28
CA ASN A 93 3.15 8.04 0.24
C ASN A 93 3.24 8.56 -1.19
N LEU A 94 3.70 7.74 -2.14
CA LEU A 94 3.76 8.07 -3.57
C LEU A 94 2.41 8.58 -4.10
N PHE A 95 1.31 7.90 -3.76
CA PHE A 95 -0.03 8.28 -4.21
C PHE A 95 -0.74 9.26 -3.26
N LYS A 96 -0.53 9.15 -1.95
CA LYS A 96 -1.25 9.98 -0.96
C LYS A 96 -0.67 11.38 -0.81
N HIS A 97 0.65 11.53 -1.01
CA HIS A 97 1.40 12.77 -0.84
C HIS A 97 2.27 13.09 -2.06
N PRO A 98 1.67 13.18 -3.26
CA PRO A 98 2.40 13.23 -4.52
C PRO A 98 3.38 14.40 -4.61
N ASP A 99 3.12 15.52 -3.94
CA ASP A 99 4.02 16.69 -3.96
C ASP A 99 5.33 16.43 -3.20
N VAL A 100 5.27 15.74 -2.06
CA VAL A 100 6.45 15.35 -1.28
C VAL A 100 7.23 14.29 -2.06
N SER A 101 6.52 13.28 -2.57
CA SER A 101 7.11 12.20 -3.35
C SER A 101 7.80 12.70 -4.62
N ARG A 102 7.18 13.63 -5.37
CA ARG A 102 7.77 14.23 -6.56
C ARG A 102 9.07 14.99 -6.25
N ARG A 103 9.17 15.67 -5.10
CA ARG A 103 10.42 16.31 -4.67
C ARG A 103 11.51 15.27 -4.40
N TRP A 104 11.20 14.22 -3.65
CA TRP A 104 12.14 13.15 -3.34
C TRP A 104 12.59 12.39 -4.59
N LEU A 105 11.69 12.10 -5.53
CA LEU A 105 12.01 11.48 -6.82
C LEU A 105 13.00 12.35 -7.62
N ARG A 106 12.74 13.67 -7.71
CA ARG A 106 13.62 14.63 -8.41
C ARG A 106 14.99 14.73 -7.74
N SER A 107 15.05 14.82 -6.41
CA SER A 107 16.34 14.92 -5.70
C SER A 107 17.21 13.67 -5.86
N ASN A 108 16.61 12.52 -6.16
CA ASN A 108 17.28 11.26 -6.36
C ASN A 108 17.41 10.86 -7.85
N ASN A 109 17.03 11.73 -8.79
CA ASN A 109 17.03 11.47 -10.24
C ASN A 109 16.23 10.21 -10.65
N ILE A 110 15.11 9.93 -9.98
CA ILE A 110 14.24 8.79 -10.27
C ILE A 110 13.06 9.26 -11.11
N THR A 111 12.81 8.57 -12.23
CA THR A 111 11.62 8.80 -13.05
C THR A 111 10.49 7.88 -12.62
N CYS A 112 9.41 8.46 -12.10
CA CYS A 112 8.19 7.73 -11.79
C CYS A 112 7.00 8.68 -11.99
N ASN A 113 6.22 8.42 -13.03
CA ASN A 113 5.00 9.15 -13.33
C ASN A 113 3.79 8.32 -12.91
N ILE A 114 2.94 8.93 -12.08
CA ILE A 114 1.70 8.35 -11.58
C ILE A 114 0.55 9.33 -11.87
N PRO A 115 -0.70 8.84 -11.97
CA PRO A 115 -1.89 9.70 -11.98
C PRO A 115 -2.06 10.48 -10.67
N ASP A 116 -2.57 11.71 -10.75
CA ASP A 116 -2.85 12.56 -9.57
C ASP A 116 -4.18 12.19 -8.88
N ASP A 117 -5.15 11.62 -9.61
CA ASP A 117 -6.49 11.28 -9.08
C ASP A 117 -6.60 9.77 -8.80
N VAL A 118 -6.06 9.37 -7.64
CA VAL A 118 -6.06 7.98 -7.18
C VAL A 118 -6.65 7.89 -5.78
N ILE A 119 -7.64 7.02 -5.62
CA ILE A 119 -8.09 6.56 -4.31
C ILE A 119 -7.09 5.53 -3.80
N VAL A 120 -6.51 5.80 -2.64
CA VAL A 120 -5.56 4.89 -1.97
C VAL A 120 -6.24 4.29 -0.75
N VAL A 121 -6.34 2.97 -0.71
CA VAL A 121 -6.82 2.22 0.46
C VAL A 121 -5.66 1.41 1.00
N ILE A 122 -5.35 1.60 2.27
CA ILE A 122 -4.33 0.84 2.98
C ILE A 122 -4.96 0.18 4.20
N ASN A 123 -4.69 -1.12 4.40
CA ASN A 123 -5.19 -1.83 5.57
C ASN A 123 -4.23 -2.94 6.01
N LYS A 124 -4.00 -3.02 7.33
CA LYS A 124 -3.37 -4.16 7.99
C LYS A 124 -4.47 -4.99 8.65
N PHE A 125 -4.75 -6.17 8.08
CA PHE A 125 -5.96 -6.91 8.40
C PHE A 125 -5.95 -7.61 9.76
N THR A 126 -4.78 -7.77 10.39
CA THR A 126 -4.65 -8.30 11.75
C THR A 126 -5.01 -7.27 12.81
N ASP A 127 -4.78 -5.99 12.54
CA ASP A 127 -5.09 -4.90 13.47
C ASP A 127 -6.48 -4.30 13.21
N ASN A 128 -6.84 -4.18 11.93
CA ASN A 128 -8.13 -3.67 11.46
C ASN A 128 -8.83 -4.75 10.61
N PRO A 129 -9.46 -5.74 11.25
CA PRO A 129 -10.15 -6.82 10.54
C PRO A 129 -11.41 -6.28 9.86
N TYR A 130 -11.66 -6.75 8.64
CA TYR A 130 -12.89 -6.52 7.91
C TYR A 130 -13.54 -7.87 7.59
N ASP A 131 -14.84 -7.97 7.88
CA ASP A 131 -15.65 -9.13 7.49
C ASP A 131 -15.67 -9.31 5.96
N SER A 132 -15.69 -8.18 5.24
CA SER A 132 -15.67 -8.17 3.78
C SER A 132 -14.68 -7.14 3.24
N VAL A 133 -13.76 -7.62 2.40
CA VAL A 133 -12.79 -6.78 1.67
C VAL A 133 -13.51 -5.82 0.73
N TRP A 134 -14.60 -6.27 0.08
CA TRP A 134 -15.40 -5.40 -0.78
C TRP A 134 -16.11 -4.30 0.02
N GLY A 135 -16.58 -4.56 1.24
CA GLY A 135 -17.22 -3.55 2.08
C GLY A 135 -16.27 -2.37 2.34
N MET A 136 -15.02 -2.67 2.70
CA MET A 136 -13.97 -1.66 2.86
C MET A 136 -13.73 -0.85 1.58
N ILE A 137 -13.64 -1.53 0.43
CA ILE A 137 -13.35 -0.87 -0.86
C ILE A 137 -14.52 0.00 -1.31
N PHE A 138 -15.76 -0.50 -1.25
CA PHE A 138 -16.94 0.26 -1.66
C PHE A 138 -17.10 1.52 -0.79
N ASN A 139 -16.88 1.39 0.52
CA ASN A 139 -16.87 2.54 1.43
C ASN A 139 -15.83 3.59 1.01
N ALA A 140 -14.60 3.16 0.68
CA ALA A 140 -13.56 4.06 0.18
C ALA A 140 -13.92 4.72 -1.17
N LEU A 141 -14.72 4.06 -2.02
CA LEU A 141 -15.24 4.61 -3.26
C LEU A 141 -16.41 5.60 -3.05
N GLY A 142 -16.93 5.70 -1.82
CA GLY A 142 -18.10 6.51 -1.47
C GLY A 142 -19.43 5.86 -1.85
N THR A 143 -19.46 4.53 -1.93
CA THR A 143 -20.62 3.74 -2.36
C THR A 143 -20.87 2.58 -1.39
N GLU A 144 -22.04 1.96 -1.48
CA GLU A 144 -22.33 0.72 -0.74
C GLU A 144 -22.45 -0.44 -1.73
N ALA A 145 -21.88 -1.59 -1.36
CA ALA A 145 -22.12 -2.82 -2.10
C ALA A 145 -23.57 -3.26 -1.91
N LEU A 146 -24.18 -3.74 -2.99
CA LEU A 146 -25.52 -4.31 -2.93
C LEU A 146 -25.51 -5.50 -1.98
N LYS A 147 -26.48 -5.53 -1.06
CA LYS A 147 -26.65 -6.65 -0.13
C LYS A 147 -27.11 -7.87 -0.91
N GLY A 148 -26.23 -8.85 -1.03
CA GLY A 148 -26.48 -10.12 -1.70
C GLY A 148 -26.05 -11.32 -0.85
N LYS A 149 -26.32 -12.52 -1.37
CA LYS A 149 -25.81 -13.77 -0.77
C LYS A 149 -24.32 -13.99 -1.06
N THR A 150 -23.80 -13.30 -2.08
CA THR A 150 -22.42 -13.44 -2.60
C THR A 150 -21.74 -12.08 -2.65
N HIS A 151 -20.41 -12.09 -2.86
CA HIS A 151 -19.64 -10.87 -3.13
C HIS A 151 -20.19 -10.13 -4.37
N PRO A 152 -19.98 -8.80 -4.46
CA PRO A 152 -20.35 -8.02 -5.64
C PRO A 152 -19.60 -8.53 -6.87
N GLY A 153 -20.30 -8.56 -8.00
CA GLY A 153 -19.72 -8.97 -9.28
C GLY A 153 -18.93 -7.85 -9.95
N LEU A 154 -18.21 -8.18 -11.02
CA LEU A 154 -17.41 -7.20 -11.76
C LEU A 154 -18.22 -5.99 -12.26
N PRO A 155 -19.43 -6.15 -12.86
CA PRO A 155 -20.19 -5.00 -13.35
C PRO A 155 -20.60 -4.03 -12.23
N GLU A 156 -20.87 -4.54 -11.04
CA GLU A 156 -21.22 -3.73 -9.88
C GLU A 156 -20.00 -2.96 -9.38
N PHE A 157 -18.85 -3.64 -9.29
CA PHE A 157 -17.58 -3.02 -8.92
C PHE A 157 -17.15 -1.95 -9.93
N GLU A 158 -17.24 -2.20 -11.23
CA GLU A 158 -16.93 -1.23 -12.28
C GLU A 158 -17.84 0.01 -12.20
N LYS A 159 -19.13 -0.20 -11.92
CA LYS A 159 -20.06 0.91 -11.70
C LYS A 159 -19.68 1.75 -10.48
N ALA A 160 -19.28 1.11 -9.38
CA ALA A 160 -18.84 1.82 -8.17
C ALA A 160 -17.51 2.57 -8.38
N LEU A 161 -16.60 1.98 -9.16
CA LEU A 161 -15.30 2.59 -9.49
C LEU A 161 -15.44 3.78 -10.43
N GLY A 162 -16.31 3.68 -11.44
CA GLY A 162 -16.49 4.69 -12.48
C GLY A 162 -15.18 4.96 -13.22
N ASP A 163 -14.79 6.24 -13.28
CA ASP A 163 -13.54 6.67 -13.92
C ASP A 163 -12.37 6.86 -12.94
N LYS A 164 -12.60 6.56 -11.66
CA LYS A 164 -11.58 6.69 -10.62
C LYS A 164 -10.53 5.59 -10.78
N ARG A 165 -9.32 5.88 -10.31
CA ARG A 165 -8.26 4.88 -10.15
C ARG A 165 -8.13 4.50 -8.69
N LEU A 166 -7.84 3.23 -8.42
CA LEU A 166 -7.80 2.65 -7.09
C LEU A 166 -6.49 1.90 -6.87
N VAL A 167 -5.77 2.28 -5.82
CA VAL A 167 -4.59 1.57 -5.32
C VAL A 167 -4.94 0.92 -3.99
N LEU A 168 -4.76 -0.39 -3.91
CA LEU A 168 -5.10 -1.19 -2.73
C LEU A 168 -3.81 -1.71 -2.10
N ILE A 169 -3.54 -1.40 -0.84
CA ILE A 169 -2.35 -1.82 -0.11
C ILE A 169 -2.79 -2.70 1.05
N PHE A 170 -2.56 -4.00 0.92
CA PHE A 170 -3.02 -5.00 1.88
C PHE A 170 -1.84 -5.62 2.62
N ASP A 171 -1.84 -5.47 3.94
CA ASP A 171 -0.90 -6.14 4.83
C ASP A 171 -1.61 -7.21 5.65
N GLU A 172 -0.94 -8.35 5.80
CA GLU A 172 -1.41 -9.53 6.54
C GLU A 172 -2.82 -10.02 6.16
N LEU A 173 -3.20 -9.84 4.89
CA LEU A 173 -4.52 -10.19 4.35
C LEU A 173 -4.88 -11.67 4.56
N GLU A 174 -3.93 -12.57 4.39
CA GLU A 174 -4.09 -14.01 4.61
C GLU A 174 -4.55 -14.30 6.02
N GLN A 175 -3.91 -13.67 7.01
CA GLN A 175 -4.24 -13.86 8.42
C GLN A 175 -5.60 -13.23 8.73
N GLY A 176 -5.85 -12.05 8.19
CA GLY A 176 -7.15 -11.38 8.25
C GLY A 176 -8.31 -12.25 7.77
N ILE A 177 -8.15 -12.90 6.61
CA ILE A 177 -9.20 -13.78 6.06
C ILE A 177 -9.33 -15.05 6.91
N LYS A 178 -8.22 -15.64 7.36
CA LYS A 178 -8.23 -16.89 8.15
C LYS A 178 -9.00 -16.76 9.47
N VAL A 179 -9.02 -15.58 10.08
CA VAL A 179 -9.74 -15.36 11.36
C VAL A 179 -11.24 -15.12 11.20
N ILE A 180 -11.74 -14.95 9.97
CA ILE A 180 -13.19 -14.77 9.72
C ILE A 180 -13.91 -16.07 10.09
N ALA A 181 -14.86 -16.02 11.03
CA ALA A 181 -15.50 -17.21 11.56
C ALA A 181 -16.36 -17.98 10.52
N ASN A 182 -16.90 -17.28 9.53
CA ASN A 182 -17.80 -17.86 8.52
C ASN A 182 -17.01 -18.35 7.28
N PRO A 183 -16.94 -19.67 7.01
CA PRO A 183 -16.19 -20.20 5.86
C PRO A 183 -16.74 -19.76 4.50
N ALA A 184 -18.06 -19.55 4.39
CA ALA A 184 -18.65 -19.05 3.15
C ALA A 184 -18.19 -17.61 2.88
N LEU A 185 -18.05 -16.80 3.93
CA LEU A 185 -17.55 -15.43 3.82
C LEU A 185 -16.04 -15.39 3.49
N GLN A 186 -15.25 -16.31 4.04
CA GLN A 186 -13.84 -16.48 3.64
C GLN A 186 -13.74 -16.78 2.14
N ALA A 187 -14.50 -17.75 1.64
CA ALA A 187 -14.51 -18.12 0.22
C ALA A 187 -14.95 -16.95 -0.67
N GLN A 188 -15.93 -16.15 -0.25
CA GLN A 188 -16.36 -14.95 -0.97
C GLN A 188 -15.29 -13.86 -1.02
N ASN A 189 -14.54 -13.64 0.06
CA ASN A 189 -13.42 -12.70 0.06
C ASN A 189 -12.33 -13.15 -0.92
N ILE A 190 -11.99 -14.44 -0.94
CA ILE A 190 -11.01 -15.00 -1.89
C ILE A 190 -11.50 -14.85 -3.34
N ALA A 191 -12.75 -15.18 -3.63
CA ALA A 191 -13.33 -15.04 -4.97
C ALA A 191 -13.35 -13.58 -5.45
N PHE A 192 -13.67 -12.64 -4.55
CA PHE A 192 -13.63 -11.22 -4.86
C PHE A 192 -12.20 -10.71 -5.11
N LEU A 193 -11.21 -11.15 -4.33
CA LEU A 193 -9.80 -10.81 -4.56
C LEU A 193 -9.27 -11.38 -5.88
N GLN A 194 -9.68 -12.60 -6.25
CA GLN A 194 -9.35 -13.18 -7.54
C GLN A 194 -9.93 -12.32 -8.68
N MET A 195 -11.21 -11.94 -8.59
CA MET A 195 -11.85 -11.06 -9.56
C MET A 195 -11.10 -9.73 -9.70
N LEU A 196 -10.69 -9.11 -8.59
CA LEU A 196 -9.89 -7.87 -8.62
C LEU A 196 -8.52 -8.07 -9.29
N SER A 197 -7.86 -9.19 -9.05
CA SER A 197 -6.58 -9.51 -9.70
C SER A 197 -6.74 -9.75 -11.21
N GLU A 198 -7.83 -10.39 -11.63
CA GLU A 198 -8.11 -10.57 -13.06
C GLU A 198 -8.45 -9.24 -13.73
N TYR A 199 -9.21 -8.38 -13.04
CA TYR A 199 -9.55 -7.04 -13.52
C TYR A 199 -8.31 -6.16 -13.63
N SER A 200 -7.42 -6.17 -12.63
CA SER A 200 -6.20 -5.37 -12.65
C SER A 200 -5.25 -5.78 -13.79
N ASN A 201 -5.21 -7.07 -14.17
CA ASN A 201 -4.43 -7.48 -15.34
C ASN A 201 -5.00 -6.97 -16.68
N ARG A 202 -6.27 -6.55 -16.73
CA ARG A 202 -6.93 -6.06 -17.95
C ARG A 202 -7.06 -4.53 -17.99
N SER A 203 -6.88 -3.85 -16.86
CA SER A 203 -7.16 -2.43 -16.67
C SER A 203 -6.19 -1.83 -15.66
N ASP A 204 -5.67 -0.62 -15.91
CA ASP A 204 -4.85 0.15 -14.96
C ASP A 204 -5.67 0.84 -13.86
N LYS A 205 -7.01 0.78 -13.93
CA LYS A 205 -7.90 1.44 -12.97
C LYS A 205 -7.79 0.86 -11.55
N VAL A 206 -7.32 -0.38 -11.38
CA VAL A 206 -7.13 -0.99 -10.06
C VAL A 206 -5.74 -1.58 -9.98
N THR A 207 -4.99 -1.25 -8.93
CA THR A 207 -3.65 -1.80 -8.69
C THR A 207 -3.55 -2.30 -7.24
N PRO A 208 -3.73 -3.61 -7.00
CA PRO A 208 -3.52 -4.21 -5.70
C PRO A 208 -2.04 -4.49 -5.45
N LEU A 209 -1.59 -4.15 -4.24
CA LEU A 209 -0.29 -4.44 -3.67
C LEU A 209 -0.51 -5.19 -2.37
N ARG A 210 0.13 -6.33 -2.22
CA ARG A 210 -0.04 -7.21 -1.05
C ARG A 210 1.30 -7.63 -0.49
N LYS A 211 1.42 -7.61 0.84
CA LYS A 211 2.51 -8.27 1.56
C LYS A 211 2.20 -9.75 1.71
N TYR A 212 3.09 -10.60 1.22
CA TYR A 212 3.04 -12.04 1.43
C TYR A 212 4.05 -12.42 2.52
N LEU A 213 3.59 -13.18 3.52
CA LEU A 213 4.46 -13.79 4.52
C LEU A 213 4.69 -15.24 4.11
N GLN A 214 5.94 -15.59 3.78
CA GLN A 214 6.40 -16.97 3.70
C GLN A 214 6.66 -17.51 5.11
#